data_AF-R6AB86-F1
#
_entry.id   AF-R6AB86-F1
#
_cell.length_a   1.000
_cell.length_b   1.000
_cell.length_c   1.000
_cell.angle_alpha   90.00
_cell.angle_beta   90.00
_cell.angle_gamma   90.00
#
_symmetry.space_group_name_H-M   'P 1'
#
loop_
_entity.id
_entity.type
_entity.pdbx_description
1 polymer ?
#
loop_
_entity_poly.entity_id
_entity_poly.type
_entity_poly.pdbx_seq_one_letter_code
_entity_poly.pdbx_strand_id
1 'polypeptide(L)'
;MAYTEAELIGQLEKDLARPGELYVKDYIQEGGAASDTGRSYEDIISTYLVSHADALKMTDTNWGMVHTAIGKTSERGSRMAQKLLLEKDFFHAIPLDGDVRLTDGTMAEIGYFDFITLDKEGKSLTLFEIRPYPEKEKPLSRLLRCWSLKTSLNKALLLQMLGMEKLPRISIVTLITGGGSDHFTPAGRQPVPLPLKQLGGMLGVFCLYLFHGLYGVPVSGAQAPAQMTRAELISLLEKDAKHPELLYQKDYINRFGLTADTKEPYAAVAAGWLTGHRDLWMGVAHGLYRLVEGNRVSIMMKDPDLQRIRKQRVFPPFGEVLPVALVLLGNRSQELGRPSMLLYDGNPSGVGTYSLVRALERVDPSDSLLRSVLRAFTHLVLVDRKKLMADLRLSEETTLEVRLVVGKGMQYDLFLRDLPFVEPLMKAMGIGLITMGEGYEAMY
;
A
#
# COMPACT_ATOMS: atom_id res chain seq x y z
N MET A 1 31.04 25.54 14.65
CA MET A 1 32.31 24.84 14.93
C MET A 1 32.06 23.36 14.77
N ALA A 2 33.00 22.59 14.21
CA ALA A 2 32.86 21.14 14.08
C ALA A 2 33.37 20.46 15.34
N TYR A 3 32.50 19.72 16.05
CA TYR A 3 32.85 18.91 17.21
C TYR A 3 33.79 17.78 16.81
N THR A 4 34.70 17.38 17.68
CA THR A 4 35.30 16.04 17.64
C THR A 4 34.27 14.99 18.08
N GLU A 5 34.48 13.72 17.79
CA GLU A 5 33.58 12.65 18.22
C GLU A 5 33.43 12.60 19.75
N ALA A 6 34.54 12.78 20.48
CA ALA A 6 34.55 12.80 21.95
C ALA A 6 33.78 14.01 22.53
N GLU A 7 33.94 15.20 21.95
CA GLU A 7 33.19 16.38 22.38
C GLU A 7 31.68 16.23 22.12
N LEU A 8 31.30 15.66 20.98
CA LEU A 8 29.90 15.41 20.63
C LEU A 8 29.26 14.43 21.61
N ILE A 9 29.93 13.32 21.93
CA ILE A 9 29.46 12.35 22.91
C ILE A 9 29.37 12.99 24.30
N GLY A 10 30.39 13.74 24.72
CA GLY A 10 30.37 14.41 26.02
C GLY A 10 29.26 15.45 26.16
N GLN A 11 28.87 16.11 25.05
CA GLN A 11 27.69 16.99 25.03
C GLN A 11 26.39 16.18 25.10
N LEU A 12 26.28 15.11 24.31
CA LEU A 12 25.13 14.19 24.32
C LEU A 12 24.87 13.62 25.72
N GLU A 13 25.91 13.18 26.43
CA GLU A 13 25.82 12.66 27.79
C GLU A 13 25.24 13.66 28.80
N LYS A 14 25.61 14.94 28.66
CA LYS A 14 25.04 16.01 29.49
C LYS A 14 23.57 16.23 29.16
N ASP A 15 23.23 16.27 27.87
CA ASP A 15 21.87 16.51 27.41
C ASP A 15 20.94 15.30 27.64
N LEU A 16 21.47 14.10 27.84
CA LEU A 16 20.73 12.91 28.28
C LEU A 16 20.13 13.05 29.68
N ALA A 17 20.52 14.07 30.46
CA ALA A 17 19.80 14.46 31.66
C ALA A 17 18.35 14.91 31.38
N ARG A 18 18.07 15.39 30.15
CA ARG A 18 16.74 15.77 29.65
C ARG A 18 16.52 15.18 28.26
N PRO A 19 16.33 13.86 28.15
CA PRO A 19 16.37 13.18 26.86
C PRO A 19 15.23 13.64 25.92
N GLY A 20 14.10 14.11 26.47
CA GLY A 20 13.00 14.70 25.70
C GLY A 20 13.34 15.97 24.95
N GLU A 21 14.39 16.70 25.33
CA GLU A 21 14.82 17.95 24.67
C GLU A 21 15.93 17.71 23.64
N LEU A 22 16.36 16.47 23.40
CA LEU A 22 17.47 16.20 22.47
C LEU A 22 17.16 16.66 21.05
N TYR A 23 15.91 16.55 20.60
CA TYR A 23 15.52 16.91 19.23
C TYR A 23 15.61 18.41 18.93
N VAL A 24 15.72 19.27 19.96
CA VAL A 24 15.89 20.72 19.78
C VAL A 24 17.35 21.18 19.85
N LYS A 25 18.30 20.25 20.05
CA LYS A 25 19.72 20.61 20.14
C LYS A 25 20.28 20.88 18.74
N ASP A 26 21.08 21.93 18.61
CA ASP A 26 21.66 22.36 17.33
C ASP A 26 22.44 21.24 16.63
N TYR A 27 23.23 20.47 17.39
CA TYR A 27 24.02 19.35 16.85
C TYR A 27 23.15 18.17 16.34
N ILE A 28 21.87 18.12 16.70
CA ILE A 28 20.87 17.17 16.18
C ILE A 28 20.13 17.76 14.98
N GLN A 29 19.72 19.03 15.05
CA GLN A 29 18.91 19.68 13.99
C GLN A 29 19.76 20.04 12.77
N GLU A 30 20.88 20.72 12.99
CA GLU A 30 21.78 21.18 11.93
C GLU A 30 22.70 20.05 11.45
N GLY A 31 22.91 19.03 12.29
CA GLY A 31 23.83 17.92 12.04
C GLY A 31 25.26 18.38 11.76
N GLY A 32 26.05 17.51 11.15
CA GLY A 32 27.45 17.80 10.85
C GLY A 32 28.27 16.53 10.71
N ALA A 33 29.59 16.70 10.59
CA ALA A 33 30.56 15.62 10.64
C ALA A 33 31.62 15.96 11.67
N ALA A 34 32.08 14.94 12.40
CA ALA A 34 33.11 15.08 13.40
C ALA A 34 34.44 15.50 12.73
N SER A 35 35.12 16.49 13.32
CA SER A 35 36.31 17.09 12.73
C SER A 35 37.52 16.15 12.69
N ASP A 36 37.55 15.16 13.58
CA ASP A 36 38.60 14.16 13.75
C ASP A 36 38.35 12.87 12.97
N THR A 37 37.12 12.37 12.95
CA THR A 37 36.79 11.08 12.30
C THR A 37 36.10 11.23 10.95
N GLY A 38 35.55 12.41 10.64
CA GLY A 38 34.73 12.65 9.45
C GLY A 38 33.38 11.92 9.46
N ARG A 39 33.06 11.17 10.53
CA ARG A 39 31.78 10.48 10.69
C ARG A 39 30.67 11.50 10.91
N SER A 40 29.49 11.22 10.35
CA SER A 40 28.34 12.12 10.55
C SER A 40 27.89 12.10 12.02
N TYR A 41 27.44 13.24 12.51
CA TYR A 41 26.85 13.33 13.86
C TYR A 41 25.67 12.36 14.01
N GLU A 42 24.88 12.17 12.96
CA GLU A 42 23.77 11.22 12.95
C GLU A 42 24.23 9.78 13.22
N ASP A 43 25.30 9.33 12.58
CA ASP A 43 25.86 7.99 12.77
C ASP A 43 26.45 7.83 14.18
N ILE A 44 27.25 8.81 14.64
CA ILE A 44 27.87 8.78 15.98
C ILE A 44 26.79 8.71 17.06
N ILE A 45 25.82 9.62 17.02
CA ILE A 45 24.78 9.74 18.05
C ILE A 45 23.85 8.54 18.04
N SER A 46 23.41 8.09 16.85
CA SER A 46 22.56 6.90 16.78
C SER A 46 23.28 5.64 17.25
N THR A 47 24.57 5.49 16.97
CA THR A 47 25.40 4.40 17.52
C THR A 47 25.43 4.45 19.05
N TYR A 48 25.74 5.62 19.61
CA TYR A 48 25.81 5.80 21.05
C TYR A 48 24.48 5.47 21.74
N LEU A 49 23.37 6.01 21.22
CA LEU A 49 22.04 5.83 21.80
C LEU A 49 21.53 4.38 21.70
N VAL A 50 21.90 3.64 20.66
CA VAL A 50 21.59 2.21 20.57
C VAL A 50 22.29 1.43 21.69
N SER A 51 23.55 1.74 21.97
CA SER A 51 24.31 1.09 23.04
C SER A 51 23.90 1.55 24.45
N HIS A 52 23.30 2.72 24.58
CA HIS A 52 22.90 3.33 25.86
C HIS A 52 21.40 3.61 25.95
N ALA A 53 20.58 2.72 25.39
CA ALA A 53 19.14 2.95 25.30
C ALA A 53 18.45 3.13 26.66
N ASP A 54 19.02 2.59 27.73
CA ASP A 54 18.53 2.82 29.09
C ASP A 54 18.59 4.29 29.54
N ALA A 55 19.44 5.12 28.90
CA ALA A 55 19.50 6.55 29.14
C ALA A 55 18.33 7.31 28.50
N LEU A 56 17.64 6.72 27.52
CA LEU A 56 16.44 7.28 26.90
C LEU A 56 15.18 6.92 27.70
N LYS A 57 15.15 7.35 28.97
CA LYS A 57 13.99 7.21 29.85
C LYS A 57 13.57 8.59 30.36
N MET A 58 12.31 8.94 30.12
CA MET A 58 11.71 10.09 30.78
C MET A 58 11.51 9.77 32.27
N THR A 59 11.97 10.66 33.15
CA THR A 59 11.72 10.60 34.60
C THR A 59 10.71 11.65 35.00
N ASP A 60 10.09 11.50 36.18
CA ASP A 60 9.09 12.44 36.70
C ASP A 60 9.60 13.89 36.84
N THR A 61 10.92 14.08 36.91
CA THR A 61 11.58 15.39 37.00
C THR A 61 11.83 16.07 35.65
N ASN A 62 11.59 15.35 34.55
CA ASN A 62 11.95 15.78 33.18
C ASN A 62 10.71 16.10 32.33
N TRP A 63 9.53 16.15 32.95
CA TRP A 63 8.29 16.56 32.29
C TRP A 63 8.20 18.09 32.23
N GLY A 64 8.18 18.62 31.01
CA GLY A 64 7.47 19.88 30.78
C GLY A 64 5.97 19.65 30.95
N MET A 65 5.21 20.70 31.31
CA MET A 65 3.74 20.61 31.20
C MET A 65 3.39 20.41 29.72
N VAL A 66 2.93 19.20 29.37
CA VAL A 66 2.45 18.88 28.02
C VAL A 66 0.97 18.52 28.11
N HIS A 67 0.16 19.21 27.32
CA HIS A 67 -1.26 18.93 27.21
C HIS A 67 -1.52 18.12 25.95
N THR A 68 -2.28 17.02 26.09
CA THR A 68 -2.76 16.22 24.96
C THR A 68 -4.21 16.57 24.67
N ALA A 69 -4.52 16.91 23.43
CA ALA A 69 -5.88 17.07 22.94
C ALA A 69 -6.17 16.02 21.86
N ILE A 70 -7.36 15.44 21.90
CA ILE A 70 -7.83 14.48 20.89
C ILE A 70 -9.00 15.10 20.13
N GLY A 71 -8.89 15.13 18.82
CA GLY A 71 -9.92 15.59 17.89
C GLY A 71 -10.40 14.48 16.96
N LYS A 72 -11.12 14.85 15.90
CA LYS A 72 -11.53 13.94 14.83
C LYS A 72 -10.81 14.25 13.53
N THR A 73 -10.18 13.24 12.94
CA THR A 73 -9.54 13.32 11.62
C THR A 73 -10.53 13.72 10.52
N SER A 74 -11.79 13.26 10.60
CA SER A 74 -12.85 13.59 9.65
C SER A 74 -13.21 15.08 9.63
N GLU A 75 -13.03 15.78 10.75
CA GLU A 75 -13.36 17.20 10.90
C GLU A 75 -12.15 18.12 10.62
N ARG A 76 -10.95 17.71 11.04
CA ARG A 76 -9.75 18.57 11.08
C ARG A 76 -8.56 18.04 10.30
N GLY A 77 -8.58 16.77 9.92
CA GLY A 77 -7.48 16.11 9.24
C GLY A 77 -7.28 16.63 7.82
N SER A 78 -6.06 16.47 7.31
CA SER A 78 -5.76 16.78 5.91
C SER A 78 -6.61 15.96 4.94
N ARG A 79 -6.76 16.41 3.69
CA ARG A 79 -7.47 15.63 2.64
C ARG A 79 -6.93 14.21 2.48
N MET A 80 -5.61 14.04 2.68
CA MET A 80 -4.97 12.72 2.67
C MET A 80 -5.40 11.87 3.87
N ALA A 81 -5.35 12.43 5.09
CA ALA A 81 -5.78 11.75 6.30
C ALA A 81 -7.27 11.35 6.24
N GLN A 82 -8.13 12.22 5.73
CA GLN A 82 -9.54 11.91 5.52
C GLN A 82 -9.74 10.79 4.48
N LYS A 83 -8.94 10.76 3.40
CA LYS A 83 -8.98 9.65 2.44
C LYS A 83 -8.55 8.33 3.07
N LEU A 84 -7.48 8.36 3.87
CA LEU A 84 -6.98 7.21 4.62
C LEU A 84 -8.00 6.66 5.62
N LEU A 85 -8.78 7.55 6.24
CA LEU A 85 -9.86 7.16 7.16
C LEU A 85 -10.99 6.39 6.47
N LEU A 86 -11.23 6.66 5.17
CA LEU A 86 -12.24 5.93 4.38
C LEU A 86 -11.77 4.54 3.95
N GLU A 87 -10.47 4.25 4.06
CA GLU A 87 -9.95 2.91 3.79
C GLU A 87 -10.40 1.96 4.91
N LYS A 88 -10.89 0.78 4.55
CA LYS A 88 -11.34 -0.23 5.54
C LYS A 88 -10.18 -0.92 6.25
N ASP A 89 -8.97 -0.77 5.71
CA ASP A 89 -7.74 -1.32 6.24
C ASP A 89 -6.59 -0.41 5.79
N PHE A 90 -5.83 0.12 6.73
CA PHE A 90 -4.58 0.80 6.46
C PHE A 90 -3.51 0.22 7.37
N PHE A 91 -2.46 -0.31 6.76
CA PHE A 91 -1.34 -0.89 7.50
C PHE A 91 -1.75 -2.08 8.40
N HIS A 92 -2.69 -2.92 7.93
CA HIS A 92 -3.21 -4.12 8.64
C HIS A 92 -3.90 -3.76 9.97
N ALA A 93 -4.41 -2.54 10.00
CA ALA A 93 -5.03 -1.92 11.13
C ALA A 93 -6.23 -1.12 10.64
N ILE A 94 -7.18 -0.94 11.54
CA ILE A 94 -8.42 -0.23 11.29
C ILE A 94 -8.12 1.25 11.53
N PRO A 95 -8.28 2.14 10.52
CA PRO A 95 -8.24 3.58 10.74
C PRO A 95 -9.32 4.01 11.72
N LEU A 96 -8.92 4.82 12.70
CA LEU A 96 -9.81 5.40 13.68
C LEU A 96 -9.97 6.89 13.40
N ASP A 97 -11.18 7.40 13.59
CA ASP A 97 -11.48 8.83 13.42
C ASP A 97 -10.96 9.63 14.62
N GLY A 98 -9.65 9.85 14.67
CA GLY A 98 -9.00 10.53 15.78
C GLY A 98 -7.70 11.19 15.38
N ASP A 99 -7.57 12.49 15.62
CA ASP A 99 -6.30 13.23 15.56
C ASP A 99 -5.79 13.55 16.96
N VAL A 100 -4.49 13.72 17.13
CA VAL A 100 -3.87 14.02 18.43
C VAL A 100 -2.98 15.24 18.30
N ARG A 101 -3.13 16.20 19.21
CA ARG A 101 -2.29 17.39 19.31
C ARG A 101 -1.65 17.48 20.68
N LEU A 102 -0.41 17.95 20.69
CA LEU A 102 0.36 18.18 21.90
C LEU A 102 0.76 19.66 21.96
N THR A 103 0.48 20.31 23.08
CA THR A 103 0.93 21.67 23.36
C THR A 103 1.77 21.71 24.63
N ASP A 104 2.69 22.66 24.72
CA ASP A 104 3.47 22.91 25.94
C ASP A 104 2.67 23.73 26.97
N GLY A 105 3.30 24.07 28.10
CA GLY A 105 2.70 24.84 29.18
C GLY A 105 2.35 26.29 28.81
N THR A 106 2.82 26.78 27.64
CA THR A 106 2.44 28.08 27.07
C THR A 106 1.30 27.96 26.06
N MET A 107 0.77 26.75 25.86
CA MET A 107 -0.22 26.39 24.83
C MET A 107 0.31 26.48 23.40
N ALA A 108 1.63 26.52 23.21
CA ALA A 108 2.23 26.43 21.88
C ALA A 108 2.21 24.97 21.40
N GLU A 109 1.84 24.73 20.14
CA GLU A 109 1.81 23.38 19.56
C GLU A 109 3.25 22.86 19.37
N ILE A 110 3.54 21.70 19.98
CA ILE A 110 4.84 21.04 19.91
C ILE A 110 4.81 19.77 19.04
N GLY A 111 3.61 19.29 18.70
CA GLY A 111 3.45 18.16 17.80
C GLY A 111 2.00 17.80 17.52
N TYR A 112 1.78 17.10 16.41
CA TYR A 112 0.48 16.61 16.00
C TYR A 112 0.60 15.23 15.31
N PHE A 113 -0.49 14.48 15.33
CA PHE A 113 -0.69 13.24 14.60
C PHE A 113 -2.03 13.33 13.86
N ASP A 114 -2.00 13.23 12.54
CA ASP A 114 -3.14 13.43 11.63
C ASP A 114 -4.25 12.40 11.81
N PHE A 115 -3.87 11.15 12.10
CA PHE A 115 -4.81 10.05 12.28
C PHE A 115 -4.17 8.88 13.05
N ILE A 116 -5.00 7.91 13.41
CA ILE A 116 -4.60 6.76 14.23
C ILE A 116 -5.11 5.48 13.58
N THR A 117 -4.38 4.38 13.75
CA THR A 117 -4.90 3.04 13.47
C THR A 117 -4.78 2.13 14.68
N LEU A 118 -5.69 1.17 14.78
CA LEU A 118 -5.66 0.10 15.78
C LEU A 118 -5.63 -1.25 15.05
N ASP A 119 -4.68 -2.11 15.42
CA ASP A 119 -4.64 -3.45 14.82
C ASP A 119 -5.95 -4.23 15.11
N LYS A 120 -6.23 -5.22 14.26
CA LYS A 120 -7.47 -6.02 14.34
C LYS A 120 -7.60 -6.80 15.67
N GLU A 121 -6.51 -6.95 16.43
CA GLU A 121 -6.47 -7.66 17.71
C GLU A 121 -6.56 -6.72 18.93
N GLY A 122 -6.59 -5.39 18.71
CA GLY A 122 -6.55 -4.38 19.76
C GLY A 122 -5.22 -4.29 20.51
N LYS A 123 -4.11 -4.80 19.96
CA LYS A 123 -2.81 -4.91 20.66
C LYS A 123 -1.83 -3.78 20.34
N SER A 124 -1.95 -3.15 19.17
CA SER A 124 -1.06 -2.10 18.69
C SER A 124 -1.86 -0.89 18.20
N LEU A 125 -1.55 0.27 18.79
CA LEU A 125 -2.07 1.57 18.39
C LEU A 125 -0.97 2.34 17.67
N THR A 126 -1.22 2.79 16.44
CA THR A 126 -0.23 3.53 15.66
C THR A 126 -0.74 4.93 15.38
N LEU A 127 0.00 5.94 15.81
CA LEU A 127 -0.29 7.35 15.53
C LEU A 127 0.54 7.79 14.31
N PHE A 128 -0.11 8.45 13.36
CA PHE A 128 0.52 8.83 12.10
C PHE A 128 0.69 10.34 12.00
N GLU A 129 1.88 10.79 11.60
CA GLU A 129 2.15 12.17 11.21
C GLU A 129 2.40 12.19 9.70
N ILE A 130 1.65 13.00 8.95
CA ILE A 130 1.81 13.16 7.51
C ILE A 130 2.66 14.40 7.24
N ARG A 131 3.75 14.23 6.50
CA ARG A 131 4.60 15.34 6.07
C ARG A 131 4.80 15.35 4.55
N PRO A 132 4.83 16.53 3.90
CA PRO A 132 5.15 16.62 2.48
C PRO A 132 6.66 16.57 2.23
N TYR A 133 7.07 15.96 1.13
CA TYR A 133 8.42 16.09 0.58
C TYR A 133 8.58 17.45 -0.13
N PRO A 134 9.76 18.10 -0.09
CA PRO A 134 10.97 17.73 0.66
C PRO A 134 10.84 17.99 2.15
N GLU A 135 11.27 17.01 2.95
CA GLU A 135 11.27 17.14 4.41
C GLU A 135 12.49 17.95 4.87
N LYS A 136 12.24 18.99 5.68
CA LYS A 136 13.28 19.87 6.23
C LYS A 136 13.91 19.28 7.49
N GLU A 137 13.14 18.55 8.29
CA GLU A 137 13.63 17.94 9.52
C GLU A 137 14.54 16.74 9.22
N LYS A 138 15.74 16.70 9.80
CA LYS A 138 16.67 15.57 9.60
C LYS A 138 16.13 14.26 10.22
N PRO A 139 16.51 13.08 9.69
CA PRO A 139 15.99 11.80 10.16
C PRO A 139 16.16 11.56 11.66
N LEU A 140 17.34 11.78 12.23
CA LEU A 140 17.57 11.63 13.68
C LEU A 140 16.74 12.60 14.52
N SER A 141 16.71 13.89 14.16
CA SER A 141 15.90 14.92 14.83
C SER A 141 14.44 14.49 14.91
N ARG A 142 13.89 14.06 13.77
CA ARG A 142 12.50 13.62 13.66
C ARG A 142 12.20 12.40 14.52
N LEU A 143 13.10 11.42 14.50
CA LEU A 143 12.97 10.20 15.28
C LEU A 143 12.92 10.53 16.78
N LEU A 144 13.82 11.37 17.27
CA LEU A 144 13.86 11.81 18.66
C LEU A 144 12.65 12.69 19.04
N ARG A 145 12.21 13.59 18.16
CA ARG A 145 11.00 14.41 18.37
C ARG A 145 9.78 13.52 18.53
N CYS A 146 9.54 12.63 17.57
CA CYS A 146 8.41 11.71 17.63
C CYS A 146 8.47 10.83 18.88
N TRP A 147 9.65 10.33 19.26
CA TRP A 147 9.80 9.59 20.53
C TRP A 147 9.47 10.45 21.76
N SER A 148 9.92 11.72 21.80
CA SER A 148 9.56 12.64 22.87
C SER A 148 8.03 12.84 22.92
N LEU A 149 7.38 13.11 21.78
CA LEU A 149 5.92 13.26 21.72
C LEU A 149 5.21 11.99 22.19
N LYS A 150 5.66 10.81 21.76
CA LYS A 150 5.14 9.51 22.19
C LYS A 150 5.11 9.35 23.69
N THR A 151 6.23 9.72 24.32
CA THR A 151 6.42 9.55 25.77
C THR A 151 5.62 10.58 26.55
N SER A 152 5.36 11.76 25.97
CA SER A 152 4.54 12.83 26.55
C SER A 152 3.03 12.65 26.40
N LEU A 153 2.54 11.66 25.65
CA LEU A 153 1.10 11.44 25.43
C LEU A 153 0.35 11.16 26.74
N ASN A 154 -0.81 11.79 26.91
CA ASN A 154 -1.76 11.43 27.97
C ASN A 154 -2.42 10.09 27.66
N LYS A 155 -1.88 9.03 28.25
CA LYS A 155 -2.34 7.64 28.08
C LYS A 155 -3.77 7.42 28.55
N ALA A 156 -4.22 8.10 29.60
CA ALA A 156 -5.58 7.97 30.13
C ALA A 156 -6.62 8.53 29.14
N LEU A 157 -6.30 9.65 28.50
CA LEU A 157 -7.17 10.24 27.48
C LEU A 157 -7.27 9.33 26.24
N LEU A 158 -6.16 8.70 25.84
CA LEU A 158 -6.16 7.71 24.76
C LEU A 158 -7.03 6.49 25.10
N LEU A 159 -6.91 5.94 26.32
CA LEU A 159 -7.76 4.84 26.79
C LEU A 159 -9.25 5.19 26.74
N GLN A 160 -9.58 6.40 27.20
CA GLN A 160 -10.95 6.89 27.19
C GLN A 160 -11.50 6.99 25.76
N MET A 161 -10.71 7.54 24.83
CA MET A 161 -11.12 7.63 23.42
C MET A 161 -11.30 6.25 22.78
N LEU A 162 -10.42 5.30 23.10
CA LEU A 162 -10.49 3.93 22.57
C LEU A 162 -11.57 3.07 23.24
N GLY A 163 -12.10 3.49 24.38
CA GLY A 163 -13.02 2.67 25.19
C GLY A 163 -12.38 1.37 25.69
N MET A 164 -11.07 1.39 25.98
CA MET A 164 -10.29 0.21 26.38
C MET A 164 -9.85 0.27 27.85
N GLU A 165 -9.73 -0.89 28.50
CA GLU A 165 -9.23 -0.98 29.88
C GLU A 165 -7.69 -0.94 29.96
N LYS A 166 -7.00 -1.40 28.92
CA LYS A 166 -5.53 -1.48 28.85
C LYS A 166 -5.03 -0.87 27.56
N LEU A 167 -3.92 -0.14 27.67
CA LEU A 167 -3.40 0.63 26.55
C LEU A 167 -2.65 -0.31 25.61
N PRO A 168 -2.99 -0.32 24.31
CA PRO A 168 -2.19 -1.03 23.32
C PRO A 168 -0.74 -0.54 23.29
N ARG A 169 0.16 -1.33 22.70
CA ARG A 169 1.50 -0.86 22.41
C ARG A 169 1.40 0.33 21.46
N ILE A 170 1.90 1.49 21.89
CA ILE A 170 1.92 2.69 21.05
C ILE A 170 3.13 2.64 20.12
N SER A 171 2.89 2.92 18.84
CA SER A 171 3.91 3.23 17.84
C SER A 171 3.61 4.56 17.18
N ILE A 172 4.65 5.26 16.72
CA ILE A 172 4.49 6.44 15.87
C ILE A 172 5.05 6.16 14.50
N VAL A 173 4.36 6.63 13.46
CA VAL A 173 4.81 6.54 12.08
C VAL A 173 4.74 7.93 11.43
N THR A 174 5.88 8.48 11.01
CA THR A 174 5.90 9.66 10.13
C THR A 174 5.84 9.22 8.67
N LEU A 175 4.77 9.60 7.97
CA LEU A 175 4.52 9.35 6.56
C LEU A 175 4.99 10.54 5.71
N ILE A 176 6.10 10.38 4.96
CA ILE A 176 6.58 11.41 4.03
C ILE A 176 5.95 11.20 2.66
N THR A 177 5.05 12.10 2.26
CA THR A 177 4.33 12.07 0.97
C THR A 177 5.13 12.75 -0.16
N GLY A 178 5.05 12.20 -1.38
CA GLY A 178 5.55 12.88 -2.59
C GLY A 178 7.03 12.69 -2.91
N GLY A 179 7.70 11.69 -2.31
CA GLY A 179 9.03 11.27 -2.77
C GLY A 179 8.94 10.59 -4.14
N GLY A 180 9.65 11.10 -5.15
CA GLY A 180 9.65 10.55 -6.50
C GLY A 180 10.20 9.11 -6.59
N SER A 181 9.92 8.45 -7.71
CA SER A 181 10.47 7.13 -8.09
C SER A 181 12.00 7.13 -8.23
N ASP A 182 12.62 8.29 -8.44
CA ASP A 182 14.07 8.50 -8.57
C ASP A 182 14.86 8.16 -7.30
N HIS A 183 14.16 7.78 -6.23
CA HIS A 183 14.74 7.30 -4.98
C HIS A 183 14.83 5.77 -4.89
N PHE A 184 14.32 5.04 -5.90
CA PHE A 184 14.53 3.61 -6.09
C PHE A 184 15.79 3.28 -6.91
N THR A 185 16.43 4.28 -7.53
CA THR A 185 17.82 4.12 -7.96
C THR A 185 18.73 4.27 -6.74
N PRO A 186 19.53 3.23 -6.39
CA PRO A 186 20.57 3.33 -5.36
C PRO A 186 21.64 4.40 -5.67
N ALA A 187 21.63 4.94 -6.89
CA ALA A 187 22.56 5.94 -7.35
C ALA A 187 22.24 7.32 -6.74
N GLY A 188 22.87 7.62 -5.61
CA GLY A 188 23.07 9.00 -5.17
C GLY A 188 22.56 9.38 -3.78
N ARG A 189 21.93 8.45 -3.03
CA ARG A 189 21.63 8.68 -1.61
C ARG A 189 22.47 7.78 -0.71
N GLN A 190 23.08 8.39 0.30
CA GLN A 190 23.67 7.61 1.38
C GLN A 190 22.56 6.83 2.09
N PRO A 191 22.67 5.50 2.21
CA PRO A 191 21.70 4.72 2.94
C PRO A 191 21.59 5.22 4.38
N VAL A 192 20.37 5.27 4.91
CA VAL A 192 20.12 5.60 6.32
C VAL A 192 21.01 4.69 7.19
N PRO A 193 21.80 5.24 8.12
CA PRO A 193 22.72 4.45 8.94
C PRO A 193 21.99 3.32 9.68
N LEU A 194 22.63 2.15 9.75
CA LEU A 194 22.08 1.00 10.47
C LEU A 194 21.77 1.31 11.96
N PRO A 195 22.60 2.06 12.69
CA PRO A 195 22.29 2.40 14.07
C PRO A 195 21.02 3.26 14.20
N LEU A 196 20.80 4.21 13.28
CA LEU A 196 19.57 5.01 13.27
C LEU A 196 18.32 4.14 13.06
N LYS A 197 18.44 3.11 12.22
CA LYS A 197 17.38 2.12 12.01
C LYS A 197 17.04 1.34 13.28
N GLN A 198 18.07 0.82 13.94
CA GLN A 198 17.93 0.08 15.20
C GLN A 198 17.28 0.95 16.28
N LEU A 199 17.72 2.21 16.41
CA LEU A 199 17.18 3.17 17.35
C LEU A 199 15.66 3.37 17.16
N GLY A 200 15.19 3.54 15.92
CA GLY A 200 13.76 3.69 15.63
C GLY A 200 12.93 2.49 16.08
N GLY A 201 13.41 1.27 15.82
CA GLY A 201 12.76 0.04 16.27
C GLY A 201 12.65 -0.05 17.80
N MET A 202 13.73 0.29 18.51
CA MET A 202 13.79 0.29 19.97
C MET A 202 12.81 1.32 20.57
N LEU A 203 12.73 2.51 19.98
CA LEU A 203 11.85 3.58 20.45
C LEU A 203 10.39 3.38 19.99
N GLY A 204 10.13 2.44 19.07
CA GLY A 204 8.83 2.23 18.45
C GLY A 204 8.35 3.47 17.70
N VAL A 205 9.27 4.08 16.96
CA VAL A 205 9.07 5.26 16.13
C VAL A 205 9.65 4.95 14.75
N PHE A 206 8.83 5.14 13.73
CA PHE A 206 9.16 4.79 12.37
C PHE A 206 8.93 5.98 11.46
N CYS A 207 9.67 6.04 10.37
CA CYS A 207 9.36 6.93 9.27
C CYS A 207 9.16 6.07 8.03
N LEU A 208 8.12 6.34 7.26
CA LEU A 208 7.85 5.70 5.99
C LEU A 208 7.78 6.75 4.89
N TYR A 209 8.44 6.53 3.75
CA TYR A 209 8.14 7.30 2.55
C TYR A 209 6.89 6.74 1.90
N LEU A 210 5.86 7.57 1.74
CA LEU A 210 4.67 7.32 0.94
C LEU A 210 4.97 7.58 -0.54
N PHE A 211 5.15 6.50 -1.28
CA PHE A 211 5.23 6.55 -2.74
C PHE A 211 3.82 6.49 -3.31
N HIS A 212 3.49 7.41 -4.22
CA HIS A 212 2.27 7.40 -5.06
C HIS A 212 1.01 6.86 -4.36
N GLY A 213 0.67 7.46 -3.22
CA GLY A 213 -0.64 7.30 -2.57
C GLY A 213 -0.96 5.92 -2.01
N LEU A 214 -0.13 5.41 -1.08
CA LEU A 214 -0.45 4.53 0.08
C LEU A 214 0.75 3.63 0.51
N TYR A 215 1.89 3.71 -0.17
CA TYR A 215 3.02 2.81 0.04
C TYR A 215 4.01 3.36 1.04
N GLY A 216 4.03 2.85 2.27
CA GLY A 216 5.07 3.21 3.23
C GLY A 216 6.30 2.29 3.17
N VAL A 217 7.47 2.80 2.76
CA VAL A 217 8.75 2.07 2.95
C VAL A 217 9.44 2.54 4.23
N PRO A 218 9.74 1.67 5.21
CA PRO A 218 10.38 2.07 6.44
C PRO A 218 11.80 2.56 6.22
N VAL A 219 11.98 3.86 6.48
CA VAL A 219 13.26 4.55 6.58
C VAL A 219 14.10 3.95 7.70
N SER A 220 13.45 3.51 8.79
CA SER A 220 14.11 2.98 9.98
C SER A 220 14.37 1.48 9.97
N GLY A 221 14.21 0.74 8.87
CA GLY A 221 14.68 -0.66 8.70
C GLY A 221 14.06 -1.75 9.60
N ALA A 222 13.58 -1.40 10.79
CA ALA A 222 12.80 -2.22 11.69
C ALA A 222 11.44 -2.53 11.05
N GLN A 223 10.93 -3.74 11.35
CA GLN A 223 9.61 -4.19 10.91
C GLN A 223 8.58 -3.20 11.46
N ALA A 224 7.95 -2.46 10.55
CA ALA A 224 6.87 -1.57 10.96
C ALA A 224 5.70 -2.43 11.48
N PRO A 225 4.90 -1.94 12.43
CA PRO A 225 3.77 -2.68 12.98
C PRO A 225 2.94 -3.32 11.86
N ALA A 226 2.73 -4.64 11.94
CA ALA A 226 1.95 -5.43 10.99
C ALA A 226 2.51 -5.65 9.56
N GLN A 227 3.81 -5.45 9.32
CA GLN A 227 4.50 -6.01 8.14
C GLN A 227 4.62 -7.53 8.23
N MET A 228 4.29 -8.25 7.15
CA MET A 228 4.48 -9.70 7.03
C MET A 228 5.86 -10.04 6.45
N THR A 229 6.44 -11.14 6.91
CA THR A 229 7.59 -11.81 6.29
C THR A 229 7.20 -12.54 5.00
N ARG A 230 8.20 -12.90 4.20
CA ARG A 230 8.03 -13.73 3.02
C ARG A 230 7.40 -15.08 3.38
N ALA A 231 7.91 -15.72 4.44
CA ALA A 231 7.41 -17.02 4.88
C ALA A 231 5.94 -16.98 5.32
N GLU A 232 5.53 -15.95 6.06
CA GLU A 232 4.13 -15.76 6.44
C GLU A 232 3.21 -15.57 5.22
N LEU A 233 3.64 -14.78 4.23
CA LEU A 233 2.87 -14.59 3.00
C LEU A 233 2.69 -15.91 2.23
N ILE A 234 3.75 -16.69 2.06
CA ILE A 234 3.68 -18.00 1.40
C ILE A 234 2.76 -18.96 2.17
N SER A 235 2.87 -19.01 3.50
CA SER A 235 2.01 -19.86 4.33
C SER A 235 0.52 -19.53 4.18
N LEU A 236 0.17 -18.24 4.07
CA LEU A 236 -1.22 -17.84 3.79
C LEU A 236 -1.69 -18.27 2.40
N LEU A 237 -0.84 -18.12 1.37
CA LEU A 237 -1.11 -18.58 0.01
C LEU A 237 -1.37 -20.10 -0.02
N GLU A 238 -0.50 -20.89 0.58
CA GLU A 238 -0.64 -22.35 0.66
C GLU A 238 -1.92 -22.78 1.39
N LYS A 239 -2.26 -22.09 2.48
CA LYS A 239 -3.50 -22.35 3.23
C LYS A 239 -4.75 -22.10 2.39
N ASP A 240 -4.78 -20.97 1.69
CA ASP A 240 -5.94 -20.53 0.91
C ASP A 240 -5.99 -21.15 -0.50
N ALA A 241 -4.90 -21.78 -0.97
CA ALA A 241 -4.82 -22.47 -2.26
C ALA A 241 -5.83 -23.62 -2.41
N LYS A 242 -6.48 -24.06 -1.32
CA LYS A 242 -7.61 -25.00 -1.35
C LYS A 242 -8.86 -24.44 -2.02
N HIS A 243 -8.99 -23.11 -2.07
CA HIS A 243 -10.09 -22.37 -2.69
C HIS A 243 -9.50 -21.25 -3.57
N PRO A 244 -8.80 -21.61 -4.66
CA PRO A 244 -8.08 -20.63 -5.49
C PRO A 244 -9.01 -19.55 -6.06
N GLU A 245 -10.28 -19.89 -6.33
CA GLU A 245 -11.34 -18.97 -6.77
C GLU A 245 -11.65 -17.85 -5.77
N LEU A 246 -11.22 -17.97 -4.51
CA LEU A 246 -11.42 -16.96 -3.46
C LEU A 246 -10.14 -16.16 -3.16
N LEU A 247 -9.00 -16.48 -3.79
CA LEU A 247 -7.73 -15.82 -3.48
C LEU A 247 -7.78 -14.31 -3.70
N TYR A 248 -8.40 -13.84 -4.80
CA TYR A 248 -8.52 -12.42 -5.09
C TYR A 248 -9.31 -11.63 -4.02
N GLN A 249 -10.06 -12.33 -3.15
CA GLN A 249 -10.82 -11.70 -2.07
C GLN A 249 -10.00 -11.51 -0.80
N LYS A 250 -8.81 -12.10 -0.71
CA LYS A 250 -7.97 -12.08 0.49
C LYS A 250 -7.25 -10.73 0.63
N ASP A 251 -7.29 -10.17 1.84
CA ASP A 251 -6.66 -8.88 2.14
C ASP A 251 -5.16 -8.86 1.81
N TYR A 252 -4.45 -9.96 2.07
CA TYR A 252 -3.01 -10.05 1.80
C TYR A 252 -2.67 -10.08 0.29
N ILE A 253 -3.61 -10.46 -0.58
CA ILE A 253 -3.44 -10.36 -2.04
C ILE A 253 -3.54 -8.91 -2.51
N ASN A 254 -4.37 -8.11 -1.84
CA ASN A 254 -4.47 -6.68 -2.12
C ASN A 254 -3.39 -5.85 -1.41
N ARG A 255 -2.38 -6.51 -0.82
CA ARG A 255 -1.40 -5.85 0.02
C ARG A 255 -0.32 -5.19 -0.82
N PHE A 256 -0.09 -3.94 -0.47
CA PHE A 256 0.98 -3.12 -0.99
C PHE A 256 2.20 -3.12 -0.05
N GLY A 257 3.39 -2.96 -0.62
CA GLY A 257 4.64 -2.83 0.14
C GLY A 257 5.60 -4.02 0.01
N LEU A 258 6.54 -4.09 0.95
CA LEU A 258 7.64 -5.06 0.95
C LEU A 258 7.53 -6.02 2.14
N THR A 259 8.03 -7.24 1.98
CA THR A 259 8.19 -8.20 3.06
C THR A 259 9.14 -7.66 4.14
N ALA A 260 8.89 -8.05 5.39
CA ALA A 260 9.65 -7.60 6.54
C ALA A 260 11.12 -8.05 6.50
N ASP A 261 11.36 -9.28 6.06
CA ASP A 261 12.62 -10.02 6.09
C ASP A 261 13.43 -9.86 4.79
N THR A 262 12.84 -10.17 3.63
CA THR A 262 13.55 -10.15 2.35
C THR A 262 13.51 -8.82 1.63
N LYS A 263 12.65 -7.90 2.08
CA LYS A 263 12.36 -6.61 1.42
C LYS A 263 11.88 -6.77 -0.02
N GLU A 264 11.38 -7.94 -0.39
CA GLU A 264 10.76 -8.19 -1.69
C GLU A 264 9.35 -7.60 -1.71
N PRO A 265 8.89 -7.02 -2.84
CA PRO A 265 7.50 -6.61 -2.97
C PRO A 265 6.53 -7.77 -2.73
N TYR A 266 5.46 -7.54 -1.96
CA TYR A 266 4.45 -8.58 -1.73
C TYR A 266 3.86 -9.11 -3.05
N ALA A 267 3.64 -8.21 -4.01
CA ALA A 267 3.19 -8.56 -5.35
C ALA A 267 4.18 -9.52 -6.05
N ALA A 268 5.49 -9.32 -5.89
CA ALA A 268 6.51 -10.18 -6.48
C ALA A 268 6.53 -11.57 -5.84
N VAL A 269 6.48 -11.65 -4.50
CA VAL A 269 6.46 -12.93 -3.78
C VAL A 269 5.22 -13.73 -4.15
N ALA A 270 4.04 -13.10 -4.10
CA ALA A 270 2.78 -13.78 -4.41
C ALA A 270 2.68 -14.15 -5.90
N ALA A 271 3.00 -13.24 -6.82
CA ALA A 271 2.96 -13.52 -8.26
C ALA A 271 3.95 -14.62 -8.66
N GLY A 272 5.17 -14.60 -8.09
CA GLY A 272 6.17 -15.64 -8.32
C GLY A 272 5.69 -17.01 -7.86
N TRP A 273 5.11 -17.09 -6.67
CA TRP A 273 4.54 -18.35 -6.16
C TRP A 273 3.38 -18.83 -7.04
N LEU A 274 2.41 -17.97 -7.37
CA LEU A 274 1.24 -18.31 -8.19
C LEU A 274 1.62 -18.75 -9.62
N THR A 275 2.67 -18.18 -10.19
CA THR A 275 3.19 -18.57 -11.51
C THR A 275 3.66 -20.03 -11.51
N GLY A 276 4.23 -20.49 -10.40
CA GLY A 276 4.67 -21.88 -10.21
C GLY A 276 3.57 -22.88 -9.84
N HIS A 277 2.38 -22.42 -9.48
CA HIS A 277 1.28 -23.26 -8.95
C HIS A 277 0.00 -23.11 -9.78
N ARG A 278 0.11 -23.17 -11.11
CA ARG A 278 -1.04 -23.01 -12.01
C ARG A 278 -2.03 -24.16 -11.96
N ASP A 279 -1.54 -25.34 -11.60
CA ASP A 279 -2.29 -26.58 -11.43
C ASP A 279 -3.42 -26.45 -10.40
N LEU A 280 -3.28 -25.54 -9.43
CA LEU A 280 -4.33 -25.23 -8.43
C LEU A 280 -5.69 -24.92 -9.08
N TRP A 281 -5.68 -24.30 -10.26
CA TRP A 281 -6.91 -23.85 -10.93
C TRP A 281 -7.63 -24.95 -11.70
N MET A 282 -7.02 -26.12 -11.91
CA MET A 282 -7.61 -27.21 -12.70
C MET A 282 -8.86 -27.84 -12.05
N GLY A 283 -9.00 -27.71 -10.72
CA GLY A 283 -10.12 -28.26 -9.96
C GLY A 283 -11.33 -27.34 -9.83
N VAL A 284 -11.27 -26.12 -10.37
CA VAL A 284 -12.34 -25.12 -10.19
C VAL A 284 -13.56 -25.45 -11.04
N ALA A 285 -14.77 -25.28 -10.48
CA ALA A 285 -16.02 -25.53 -11.19
C ALA A 285 -16.27 -24.50 -12.30
N HIS A 286 -16.64 -24.98 -13.48
CA HIS A 286 -16.91 -24.15 -14.66
C HIS A 286 -18.42 -23.91 -14.86
N GLY A 287 -18.76 -22.90 -15.66
CA GLY A 287 -20.12 -22.59 -16.07
C GLY A 287 -20.88 -21.62 -15.15
N LEU A 288 -20.18 -20.94 -14.23
CA LEU A 288 -20.76 -19.98 -13.29
C LEU A 288 -20.86 -18.58 -13.93
N TYR A 289 -21.58 -18.47 -15.06
CA TYR A 289 -21.79 -17.19 -15.75
C TYR A 289 -23.17 -17.13 -16.43
N ARG A 290 -23.57 -15.91 -16.80
CA ARG A 290 -24.67 -15.65 -17.73
C ARG A 290 -24.31 -14.53 -18.72
N LEU A 291 -24.96 -14.55 -19.88
CA LEU A 291 -24.94 -13.43 -20.82
C LEU A 291 -26.12 -12.49 -20.56
N VAL A 292 -25.86 -11.20 -20.64
CA VAL A 292 -26.86 -10.15 -20.50
C VAL A 292 -26.86 -9.30 -21.76
N GLU A 293 -28.03 -8.91 -22.27
CA GLU A 293 -28.16 -8.21 -23.54
C GLU A 293 -28.82 -6.83 -23.42
N GLY A 294 -28.62 -5.99 -24.43
CA GLY A 294 -29.40 -4.78 -24.67
C GLY A 294 -29.41 -3.78 -23.50
N ASN A 295 -30.61 -3.28 -23.17
CA ASN A 295 -30.83 -2.25 -22.14
C ASN A 295 -30.36 -2.70 -20.74
N ARG A 296 -30.42 -4.00 -20.44
CA ARG A 296 -30.02 -4.51 -19.12
C ARG A 296 -28.51 -4.36 -18.91
N VAL A 297 -27.70 -4.56 -19.96
CA VAL A 297 -26.26 -4.26 -19.90
C VAL A 297 -26.03 -2.78 -19.64
N SER A 298 -26.73 -1.90 -20.36
CA SER A 298 -26.58 -0.46 -20.20
C SER A 298 -26.91 0.01 -18.78
N ILE A 299 -27.87 -0.62 -18.11
CA ILE A 299 -28.22 -0.33 -16.71
C ILE A 299 -27.13 -0.83 -15.76
N MET A 300 -26.55 -2.00 -16.01
CA MET A 300 -25.53 -2.61 -15.15
C MET A 300 -24.14 -1.95 -15.32
N MET A 301 -23.84 -1.45 -16.51
CA MET A 301 -22.55 -0.84 -16.86
C MET A 301 -22.57 0.65 -16.52
N LYS A 302 -22.22 1.02 -15.29
CA LYS A 302 -22.22 2.43 -14.86
C LYS A 302 -21.00 3.25 -15.32
N ASP A 303 -20.01 2.59 -15.92
CA ASP A 303 -18.74 3.22 -16.32
C ASP A 303 -18.92 4.07 -17.60
N PRO A 304 -18.63 5.39 -17.57
CA PRO A 304 -18.82 6.27 -18.73
C PRO A 304 -17.97 5.92 -19.95
N ASP A 305 -16.74 5.44 -19.75
CA ASP A 305 -15.82 5.09 -20.83
C ASP A 305 -16.29 3.83 -21.53
N LEU A 306 -16.66 2.79 -20.77
CA LEU A 306 -17.24 1.56 -21.33
C LEU A 306 -18.57 1.85 -22.04
N GLN A 307 -19.41 2.75 -21.51
CA GLN A 307 -20.62 3.18 -22.21
C GLN A 307 -20.33 3.87 -23.54
N ARG A 308 -19.28 4.70 -23.59
CA ARG A 308 -18.83 5.35 -24.84
C ARG A 308 -18.36 4.31 -25.86
N ILE A 309 -17.55 3.34 -25.44
CA ILE A 309 -17.08 2.24 -26.31
C ILE A 309 -18.27 1.46 -26.88
N ARG A 310 -19.26 1.13 -26.04
CA ARG A 310 -20.46 0.39 -26.49
C ARG A 310 -21.24 1.15 -27.57
N LYS A 311 -21.33 2.48 -27.47
CA LYS A 311 -21.97 3.33 -28.49
C LYS A 311 -21.18 3.35 -29.81
N GLN A 312 -19.85 3.25 -29.75
CA GLN A 312 -19.00 3.20 -30.94
C GLN A 312 -19.11 1.86 -31.68
N ARG A 313 -19.57 0.79 -31.03
CA ARG A 313 -19.71 -0.59 -31.56
C ARG A 313 -18.41 -1.25 -32.01
N VAL A 314 -17.32 -0.51 -32.09
CA VAL A 314 -15.97 -1.00 -32.39
C VAL A 314 -15.02 -0.31 -31.43
N PHE A 315 -14.08 -1.07 -30.89
CA PHE A 315 -12.98 -0.58 -30.07
C PHE A 315 -11.66 -0.98 -30.74
N PRO A 316 -11.13 -0.17 -31.68
CA PRO A 316 -9.82 -0.44 -32.27
C PRO A 316 -8.71 -0.53 -31.21
N PRO A 317 -7.55 -1.15 -31.45
CA PRO A 317 -7.35 -2.25 -32.39
C PRO A 317 -8.01 -3.57 -31.92
N PHE A 318 -8.84 -3.56 -30.86
CA PHE A 318 -9.31 -4.74 -30.15
C PHE A 318 -10.56 -5.44 -30.73
N GLY A 319 -11.27 -4.81 -31.66
CA GLY A 319 -12.35 -5.45 -32.42
C GLY A 319 -13.75 -4.86 -32.19
N GLU A 320 -14.77 -5.59 -32.65
CA GLU A 320 -16.18 -5.23 -32.55
C GLU A 320 -16.73 -5.46 -31.15
N VAL A 321 -17.55 -4.54 -30.66
CA VAL A 321 -18.25 -4.69 -29.38
C VAL A 321 -19.45 -5.61 -29.56
N LEU A 322 -19.46 -6.74 -28.86
CA LEU A 322 -20.60 -7.65 -28.89
C LEU A 322 -21.83 -7.03 -28.21
N PRO A 323 -23.06 -7.34 -28.70
CA PRO A 323 -24.28 -6.79 -28.11
C PRO A 323 -24.58 -7.35 -26.71
N VAL A 324 -23.81 -8.35 -26.27
CA VAL A 324 -23.93 -9.02 -24.98
C VAL A 324 -22.78 -8.66 -24.04
N ALA A 325 -23.00 -8.80 -22.74
CA ALA A 325 -21.96 -8.73 -21.73
C ALA A 325 -21.96 -9.99 -20.87
N LEU A 326 -20.79 -10.37 -20.39
CA LEU A 326 -20.59 -11.51 -19.51
C LEU A 326 -20.76 -11.08 -18.05
N VAL A 327 -21.57 -11.79 -17.26
CA VAL A 327 -21.71 -11.56 -15.83
C VAL A 327 -21.47 -12.86 -15.08
N LEU A 328 -20.59 -12.84 -14.09
CA LEU A 328 -20.34 -14.00 -13.26
C LEU A 328 -21.43 -14.25 -12.23
N LEU A 329 -21.62 -15.54 -11.96
CA LEU A 329 -22.46 -16.06 -10.92
C LEU A 329 -21.59 -16.62 -9.78
N GLY A 330 -22.11 -16.58 -8.57
CA GLY A 330 -21.53 -17.24 -7.40
C GLY A 330 -22.14 -18.60 -7.23
N ASN A 331 -22.95 -18.74 -6.17
CA ASN A 331 -23.90 -19.84 -6.10
C ASN A 331 -24.84 -19.77 -7.32
N ARG A 332 -25.44 -20.91 -7.69
CA ARG A 332 -26.16 -21.16 -8.97
C ARG A 332 -27.13 -20.06 -9.47
N SER A 333 -27.51 -19.09 -8.66
CA SER A 333 -28.44 -18.01 -9.02
C SER A 333 -28.01 -16.60 -8.59
N GLN A 334 -26.83 -16.40 -7.98
CA GLN A 334 -26.41 -15.10 -7.45
C GLN A 334 -25.41 -14.42 -8.38
N GLU A 335 -25.63 -13.15 -8.72
CA GLU A 335 -24.66 -12.32 -9.43
C GLU A 335 -23.56 -11.85 -8.47
N LEU A 336 -22.29 -12.07 -8.83
CA LEU A 336 -21.15 -11.68 -7.98
C LEU A 336 -20.32 -10.50 -8.53
N GLY A 337 -20.49 -10.18 -9.82
CA GLY A 337 -19.55 -9.31 -10.53
C GLY A 337 -20.22 -8.20 -11.33
N ARG A 338 -19.40 -7.23 -11.72
CA ARG A 338 -19.76 -6.25 -12.75
C ARG A 338 -19.76 -6.93 -14.11
N PRO A 339 -20.60 -6.49 -15.07
CA PRO A 339 -20.58 -7.03 -16.41
C PRO A 339 -19.24 -6.72 -17.10
N SER A 340 -18.62 -7.76 -17.68
CA SER A 340 -17.47 -7.62 -18.57
C SER A 340 -17.98 -7.37 -19.99
N MET A 341 -17.51 -6.30 -20.62
CA MET A 341 -17.82 -6.04 -22.03
C MET A 341 -17.06 -7.03 -22.90
N LEU A 342 -17.73 -7.66 -23.86
CA LEU A 342 -17.06 -8.57 -24.78
C LEU A 342 -16.76 -7.86 -26.10
N LEU A 343 -15.54 -8.02 -26.57
CA LEU A 343 -15.10 -7.64 -27.91
C LEU A 343 -14.79 -8.89 -28.72
N TYR A 344 -15.03 -8.83 -30.02
CA TYR A 344 -14.66 -9.86 -30.97
C TYR A 344 -13.74 -9.29 -32.05
N ASP A 345 -12.61 -9.94 -32.22
CA ASP A 345 -11.62 -9.65 -33.25
C ASP A 345 -11.30 -10.93 -33.98
N GLY A 346 -11.70 -10.99 -35.24
CA GLY A 346 -11.46 -12.13 -36.10
C GLY A 346 -11.50 -11.69 -37.55
N ASN A 347 -10.74 -12.39 -38.38
CA ASN A 347 -10.66 -12.04 -39.79
C ASN A 347 -11.96 -12.43 -40.52
N PRO A 348 -12.74 -11.48 -41.08
CA PRO A 348 -13.93 -11.82 -41.85
C PRO A 348 -13.61 -12.50 -43.19
N SER A 349 -12.34 -12.51 -43.62
CA SER A 349 -11.91 -12.85 -44.99
C SER A 349 -11.32 -14.26 -45.18
N GLY A 350 -11.21 -15.10 -44.14
CA GLY A 350 -10.81 -16.51 -44.28
C GLY A 350 -9.34 -16.79 -44.67
N VAL A 351 -8.46 -15.77 -44.75
CA VAL A 351 -7.02 -15.96 -45.01
C VAL A 351 -6.22 -15.57 -43.76
N GLY A 352 -5.78 -16.58 -43.01
CA GLY A 352 -5.17 -16.40 -41.69
C GLY A 352 -6.23 -16.43 -40.59
N THR A 353 -6.42 -17.60 -39.98
CA THR A 353 -7.45 -17.88 -38.98
C THR A 353 -6.98 -17.46 -37.58
N TYR A 354 -7.25 -16.20 -37.20
CA TYR A 354 -7.32 -15.84 -35.79
C TYR A 354 -8.76 -15.43 -35.45
N SER A 355 -9.25 -15.91 -34.31
CA SER A 355 -10.57 -15.63 -33.76
C SER A 355 -10.39 -15.44 -32.26
N LEU A 356 -10.71 -14.25 -31.77
CA LEU A 356 -10.41 -13.83 -30.40
C LEU A 356 -11.59 -13.07 -29.80
N VAL A 357 -12.01 -13.52 -28.62
CA VAL A 357 -12.92 -12.79 -27.75
C VAL A 357 -12.12 -12.17 -26.61
N ARG A 358 -12.32 -10.87 -26.37
CA ARG A 358 -11.71 -10.14 -25.26
C ARG A 358 -12.78 -9.71 -24.28
N ALA A 359 -12.67 -10.15 -23.03
CA ALA A 359 -13.47 -9.60 -21.94
C ALA A 359 -12.77 -8.36 -21.38
N LEU A 360 -13.35 -7.17 -21.58
CA LEU A 360 -12.88 -5.95 -20.95
C LEU A 360 -13.42 -5.84 -19.53
N GLU A 361 -12.53 -5.65 -18.58
CA GLU A 361 -12.86 -5.46 -17.18
C GLU A 361 -12.30 -4.17 -16.63
N ARG A 362 -13.16 -3.34 -16.05
CA ARG A 362 -12.71 -2.17 -15.31
C ARG A 362 -12.04 -2.60 -14.00
N VAL A 363 -10.86 -2.06 -13.72
CA VAL A 363 -10.19 -2.27 -12.44
C VAL A 363 -10.92 -1.51 -11.34
N ASP A 364 -11.00 -2.07 -10.13
CA ASP A 364 -11.54 -1.33 -8.99
C ASP A 364 -10.47 -0.35 -8.50
N PRO A 365 -10.79 0.93 -8.24
CA PRO A 365 -9.80 1.92 -7.79
C PRO A 365 -9.00 1.52 -6.54
N SER A 366 -9.54 0.62 -5.72
CA SER A 366 -8.90 0.10 -4.49
C SER A 366 -8.06 -1.15 -4.71
N ASP A 367 -8.11 -1.76 -5.89
CA ASP A 367 -7.39 -2.99 -6.18
C ASP A 367 -5.94 -2.71 -6.59
N SER A 368 -5.03 -3.55 -6.09
CA SER A 368 -3.69 -3.77 -6.62
C SER A 368 -3.74 -4.42 -8.00
N LEU A 369 -2.63 -4.36 -8.73
CA LEU A 369 -2.51 -5.06 -10.01
C LEU A 369 -2.69 -6.56 -9.81
N LEU A 370 -2.02 -7.16 -8.82
CA LEU A 370 -2.12 -8.59 -8.53
C LEU A 370 -3.55 -9.03 -8.25
N ARG A 371 -4.28 -8.27 -7.40
CA ARG A 371 -5.69 -8.56 -7.12
C ARG A 371 -6.56 -8.46 -8.37
N SER A 372 -6.34 -7.43 -9.18
CA SER A 372 -7.07 -7.22 -10.43
C SER A 372 -6.84 -8.38 -11.41
N VAL A 373 -5.60 -8.86 -11.52
CA VAL A 373 -5.21 -10.01 -12.36
C VAL A 373 -5.86 -11.28 -11.83
N LEU A 374 -5.79 -11.56 -10.53
CA LEU A 374 -6.41 -12.77 -9.96
C LEU A 374 -7.93 -12.75 -10.08
N ARG A 375 -8.58 -11.59 -9.91
CA ARG A 375 -10.02 -11.45 -10.11
C ARG A 375 -10.40 -11.75 -11.56
N ALA A 376 -9.75 -11.10 -12.52
CA ALA A 376 -9.96 -11.33 -13.94
C ALA A 376 -9.68 -12.79 -14.34
N PHE A 377 -8.63 -13.41 -13.79
CA PHE A 377 -8.32 -14.80 -14.08
C PHE A 377 -9.36 -15.76 -13.51
N THR A 378 -9.82 -15.50 -12.29
CA THR A 378 -10.92 -16.26 -11.69
C THR A 378 -12.14 -16.20 -12.61
N HIS A 379 -12.44 -15.03 -13.18
CA HIS A 379 -13.53 -14.90 -14.12
C HIS A 379 -13.34 -15.72 -15.41
N LEU A 380 -12.11 -15.74 -15.94
CA LEU A 380 -11.77 -16.54 -17.10
C LEU A 380 -11.94 -18.05 -16.85
N VAL A 381 -11.49 -18.54 -15.69
CA VAL A 381 -11.52 -19.97 -15.33
C VAL A 381 -12.94 -20.45 -15.01
N LEU A 382 -13.78 -19.61 -14.41
CA LEU A 382 -15.17 -19.97 -14.07
C LEU A 382 -16.08 -20.08 -15.29
N VAL A 383 -15.65 -19.57 -16.45
CA VAL A 383 -16.41 -19.62 -17.69
C VAL A 383 -16.23 -20.97 -18.38
N ASP A 384 -17.34 -21.62 -18.73
CA ASP A 384 -17.31 -22.72 -19.68
C ASP A 384 -17.07 -22.15 -21.09
N ARG A 385 -15.83 -22.23 -21.57
CA ARG A 385 -15.43 -21.67 -22.88
C ARG A 385 -16.23 -22.28 -24.03
N LYS A 386 -16.47 -23.59 -24.03
CA LYS A 386 -17.20 -24.26 -25.12
C LYS A 386 -18.63 -23.74 -25.18
N LYS A 387 -19.29 -23.69 -24.02
CA LYS A 387 -20.64 -23.14 -23.92
C LYS A 387 -20.67 -21.66 -24.32
N LEU A 388 -19.70 -20.85 -23.88
CA LEU A 388 -19.66 -19.43 -24.23
C LEU A 388 -19.53 -19.23 -25.75
N MET A 389 -18.62 -19.96 -26.41
CA MET A 389 -18.47 -19.83 -27.87
C MET A 389 -19.73 -20.28 -28.60
N ALA A 390 -20.40 -21.34 -28.15
CA ALA A 390 -21.69 -21.77 -28.69
C ALA A 390 -22.78 -20.70 -28.49
N ASP A 391 -22.89 -20.12 -27.29
CA ASP A 391 -23.84 -19.05 -26.97
C ASP A 391 -23.60 -17.80 -27.84
N LEU A 392 -22.32 -17.49 -28.13
CA LEU A 392 -21.90 -16.38 -29.00
C LEU A 392 -21.96 -16.71 -30.50
N ARG A 393 -22.24 -17.97 -30.88
CA ARG A 393 -22.21 -18.47 -32.26
C ARG A 393 -20.84 -18.31 -32.93
N LEU A 394 -19.77 -18.55 -32.18
CA LEU A 394 -18.39 -18.50 -32.63
C LEU A 394 -17.78 -19.92 -32.68
N SER A 395 -16.66 -20.06 -33.39
CA SER A 395 -15.91 -21.32 -33.44
C SER A 395 -15.42 -21.73 -32.05
N GLU A 396 -15.42 -23.03 -31.73
CA GLU A 396 -14.83 -23.56 -30.48
C GLU A 396 -13.34 -23.21 -30.34
N GLU A 397 -12.64 -23.04 -31.48
CA GLU A 397 -11.22 -22.65 -31.52
C GLU A 397 -10.98 -21.18 -31.17
N THR A 398 -12.04 -20.38 -31.03
CA THR A 398 -11.95 -18.96 -30.67
C THR A 398 -11.29 -18.80 -29.31
N THR A 399 -10.19 -18.07 -29.26
CA THR A 399 -9.45 -17.81 -28.02
C THR A 399 -10.21 -16.81 -27.16
N LEU A 400 -10.11 -16.95 -25.83
CA LEU A 400 -10.69 -16.02 -24.87
C LEU A 400 -9.56 -15.42 -24.03
N GLU A 401 -9.51 -14.10 -23.93
CA GLU A 401 -8.58 -13.38 -23.05
C GLU A 401 -9.31 -12.29 -22.25
N VAL A 402 -8.69 -11.83 -21.16
CA VAL A 402 -9.22 -10.72 -20.37
C VAL A 402 -8.29 -9.52 -20.48
N ARG A 403 -8.86 -8.33 -20.62
CA ARG A 403 -8.11 -7.07 -20.63
C ARG A 403 -8.60 -6.18 -19.50
N LEU A 404 -7.70 -5.87 -18.57
CA LEU A 404 -7.92 -4.93 -17.50
C LEU A 404 -7.84 -3.51 -18.06
N VAL A 405 -8.89 -2.72 -17.85
CA VAL A 405 -8.97 -1.33 -18.32
C VAL A 405 -8.70 -0.41 -17.14
N VAL A 406 -7.60 0.35 -17.21
CA VAL A 406 -7.20 1.35 -16.21
C VAL A 406 -7.19 2.75 -16.82
N GLY A 407 -7.64 3.75 -16.07
CA GLY A 407 -7.56 5.16 -16.50
C GLY A 407 -6.23 5.78 -16.08
N LYS A 408 -5.81 6.85 -16.77
CA LYS A 408 -4.64 7.64 -16.32
C LYS A 408 -4.86 8.17 -14.90
N GLY A 409 -3.79 8.18 -14.10
CA GLY A 409 -3.79 8.68 -12.73
C GLY A 409 -3.10 7.72 -11.76
N MET A 410 -3.26 7.98 -10.46
CA MET A 410 -2.51 7.29 -9.40
C MET A 410 -2.53 5.77 -9.52
N GLN A 411 -3.68 5.15 -9.80
CA GLN A 411 -3.76 3.69 -9.93
C GLN A 411 -2.94 3.14 -11.10
N TYR A 412 -2.88 3.87 -12.22
CA TYR A 412 -2.06 3.48 -13.36
C TYR A 412 -0.57 3.45 -13.00
N ASP A 413 -0.09 4.48 -12.30
CA ASP A 413 1.31 4.53 -11.84
C ASP A 413 1.64 3.37 -10.89
N LEU A 414 0.69 3.01 -10.02
CA LEU A 414 0.82 1.86 -9.13
C LEU A 414 0.92 0.54 -9.88
N PHE A 415 0.14 0.40 -10.95
CA PHE A 415 0.18 -0.78 -11.79
C PHE A 415 1.51 -0.86 -12.53
N LEU A 416 2.00 0.23 -13.11
CA LEU A 416 3.29 0.25 -13.80
C LEU A 416 4.46 -0.16 -12.89
N ARG A 417 4.42 0.18 -11.61
CA ARG A 417 5.45 -0.27 -10.65
C ARG A 417 5.41 -1.77 -10.43
N ASP A 418 4.22 -2.35 -10.27
CA ASP A 418 4.09 -3.79 -9.99
C ASP A 418 4.15 -4.65 -11.24
N LEU A 419 3.94 -4.05 -12.41
CA LEU A 419 3.88 -4.72 -13.70
C LEU A 419 5.09 -5.62 -13.95
N PRO A 420 6.36 -5.22 -13.73
CA PRO A 420 7.51 -6.11 -13.95
C PRO A 420 7.46 -7.40 -13.12
N PHE A 421 6.81 -7.37 -11.95
CA PHE A 421 6.68 -8.53 -11.07
C PHE A 421 5.47 -9.40 -11.40
N VAL A 422 4.38 -8.79 -11.88
CA VAL A 422 3.10 -9.47 -12.13
C VAL A 422 2.93 -9.86 -13.61
N GLU A 423 3.67 -9.25 -14.53
CA GLU A 423 3.61 -9.52 -15.97
C GLU A 423 3.84 -11.00 -16.33
N PRO A 424 4.78 -11.74 -15.72
CA PRO A 424 4.92 -13.19 -15.99
C PRO A 424 3.64 -13.96 -15.67
N LEU A 425 3.00 -13.64 -14.54
CA LEU A 425 1.72 -14.23 -14.14
C LEU A 425 0.61 -13.86 -15.13
N MET A 426 0.53 -12.60 -15.52
CA MET A 426 -0.43 -12.10 -16.51
C MET A 426 -0.32 -12.83 -17.84
N LYS A 427 0.90 -12.99 -18.37
CA LYS A 427 1.17 -13.76 -19.59
C LYS A 427 0.73 -15.21 -19.45
N ALA A 428 1.04 -15.84 -18.32
CA ALA A 428 0.62 -17.21 -18.04
C ALA A 428 -0.90 -17.36 -17.91
N MET A 429 -1.59 -16.34 -17.43
CA MET A 429 -3.03 -16.32 -17.20
C MET A 429 -3.87 -15.78 -18.38
N GLY A 430 -3.24 -15.30 -19.45
CA GLY A 430 -3.96 -14.72 -20.60
C GLY A 430 -4.64 -13.39 -20.26
N ILE A 431 -3.99 -12.57 -19.43
CA ILE A 431 -4.49 -11.27 -18.98
C ILE A 431 -3.60 -10.16 -19.51
N GLY A 432 -4.21 -9.13 -20.08
CA GLY A 432 -3.52 -7.93 -20.50
C GLY A 432 -4.00 -6.69 -19.76
N LEU A 433 -3.23 -5.60 -19.88
CA LEU A 433 -3.58 -4.28 -19.36
C LEU A 433 -3.82 -3.31 -20.52
N ILE A 434 -4.84 -2.47 -20.41
CA ILE A 434 -5.17 -1.40 -21.35
C ILE A 434 -5.26 -0.11 -20.56
N THR A 435 -4.57 0.92 -21.06
CA THR A 435 -4.64 2.27 -20.51
C THR A 435 -5.58 3.10 -21.36
N MET A 436 -6.57 3.73 -20.73
CA MET A 436 -7.45 4.68 -21.40
C MET A 436 -6.78 6.05 -21.44
N GLY A 437 -6.36 6.50 -22.62
CA GLY A 437 -5.88 7.85 -22.90
C GLY A 437 -6.92 8.70 -23.64
N GLU A 438 -6.75 10.03 -23.60
CA GLU A 438 -7.35 10.92 -24.59
C GLU A 438 -6.63 10.70 -25.93
N GLY A 439 -7.25 9.94 -26.83
CA GLY A 439 -6.53 9.38 -27.97
C GLY A 439 -5.68 8.18 -27.55
N TYR A 440 -5.79 7.10 -28.32
CA TYR A 440 -5.16 5.80 -28.07
C TYR A 440 -3.66 5.86 -27.77
N GLU A 441 -3.21 5.16 -26.72
CA GLU A 441 -1.87 4.56 -26.63
C GLU A 441 -1.97 3.22 -25.87
N ALA A 442 -1.75 2.11 -26.55
CA ALA A 442 -1.60 0.78 -25.95
C ALA A 442 -0.11 0.56 -25.65
N MET A 443 0.23 0.33 -24.38
CA MET A 443 1.53 -0.19 -23.97
C MET A 443 1.46 -1.72 -24.01
N TYR A 444 2.46 -2.34 -24.64
CA TYR A 444 2.56 -3.78 -24.96
C TYR A 444 2.62 -4.69 -23.74
#